data_AF-A0A2T7VR95-F1
#
_entry.id   AF-A0A2T7VR95-F1
#
_cell.length_a   1.000
_cell.length_b   1.000
_cell.length_c   1.000
_cell.angle_alpha   90.00
_cell.angle_beta   90.00
_cell.angle_gamma   90.00
#
_symmetry.space_group_name_H-M   'P 1'
#
loop_
_entity.id
_entity.type
_entity.pdbx_description
1 polymer ?
#
loop_
_entity_poly.entity_id
_entity_poly.type
_entity_poly.pdbx_seq_one_letter_code
_entity_poly.pdbx_strand_id
1 'polypeptide(L)'
;MKLVRFALAALPALIFAAPAQAYWEFGHETVAKIAYANVTPQTRRAIDRLLAETPKLDTPECPATTIEGASTWADCVKPLKGPDGKSRFGYAYTWHFQDVNICQPFTLEEACKDGNCVSAQITRDVAILKNKRLPAKERAQALVFLIHFVGDLHQPLHAGEKNDKGGNDVAAAYGSYSPKRFNLHSIWDGTLAERAITTGPNLVRRYPAAEKRRIAAGNVVDWSRESYQVAHDVVYASALKGDPCAPSPAKVTLDEATIERIVPVARLEVERGGLRLAKLLDQALG
;
A
#
# COMPACT_ATOMS: atom_id res chain seq x y z
N MET A 1 -42.37 47.42 34.15
CA MET A 1 -41.75 46.86 32.93
C MET A 1 -40.97 45.61 33.32
N LYS A 2 -41.42 44.41 32.88
CA LYS A 2 -40.74 43.14 33.16
C LYS A 2 -39.63 42.93 32.12
N LEU A 3 -38.38 42.82 32.56
CA LEU A 3 -37.24 42.49 31.71
C LEU A 3 -37.26 40.99 31.40
N VAL A 4 -37.52 40.63 30.15
CA VAL A 4 -37.41 39.27 29.62
C VAL A 4 -35.94 39.00 29.34
N ARG A 5 -35.32 38.09 30.11
CA ARG A 5 -33.98 37.58 29.84
C ARG A 5 -34.08 36.49 28.76
N PHE A 6 -33.65 36.79 27.54
CA PHE A 6 -33.41 35.77 26.53
C PHE A 6 -32.12 35.03 26.88
N ALA A 7 -32.25 33.78 27.35
CA ALA A 7 -31.12 32.86 27.42
C ALA A 7 -30.87 32.31 26.01
N LEU A 8 -29.79 32.76 25.36
CA LEU A 8 -29.28 32.11 24.16
C LEU A 8 -28.72 30.74 24.58
N ALA A 9 -29.45 29.66 24.28
CA ALA A 9 -28.90 28.31 24.38
C ALA A 9 -27.89 28.12 23.25
N ALA A 10 -26.60 28.15 23.57
CA ALA A 10 -25.54 27.76 22.65
C ALA A 10 -25.61 26.24 22.45
N LEU A 11 -26.13 25.80 21.30
CA LEU A 11 -26.09 24.40 20.88
C LEU A 11 -24.64 24.06 20.49
N PRO A 12 -23.97 23.10 21.15
CA PRO A 12 -22.64 22.68 20.70
C PRO A 12 -22.79 21.91 19.38
N ALA A 13 -22.22 22.46 18.31
CA ALA A 13 -22.10 21.75 17.05
C ALA A 13 -21.15 20.56 17.25
N LEU A 14 -21.71 19.34 17.33
CA LEU A 14 -20.97 18.10 17.23
C LEU A 14 -20.42 18.01 15.80
N ILE A 15 -19.21 18.55 15.61
CA ILE A 15 -18.42 18.28 14.42
C ILE A 15 -18.02 16.81 14.54
N PHE A 16 -18.72 15.93 13.83
CA PHE A 16 -18.23 14.59 13.57
C PHE A 16 -16.95 14.75 12.76
N ALA A 17 -15.79 14.66 13.43
CA ALA A 17 -14.52 14.51 12.77
C ALA A 17 -14.59 13.19 12.00
N ALA A 18 -14.74 13.27 10.68
CA ALA A 18 -14.45 12.12 9.84
C ALA A 18 -13.01 11.69 10.16
N PRO A 19 -12.72 10.39 10.30
CA PRO A 19 -11.34 9.95 10.45
C PRO A 19 -10.56 10.54 9.28
N ALA A 20 -9.56 11.37 9.58
CA ALA A 20 -8.61 11.79 8.58
C ALA A 20 -7.95 10.52 8.08
N GLN A 21 -8.29 10.10 6.86
CA GLN A 21 -7.54 9.09 6.14
C GLN A 21 -6.12 9.62 6.08
N ALA A 22 -5.19 8.92 6.71
CA ALA A 22 -3.81 9.28 6.52
C ALA A 22 -3.43 8.94 5.07
N TYR A 23 -2.36 9.56 4.61
CA TYR A 23 -2.03 9.55 3.19
C TYR A 23 -1.71 8.13 2.69
N TRP A 24 -1.22 7.24 3.56
CA TRP A 24 -0.85 5.86 3.24
C TRP A 24 -2.06 4.95 3.02
N GLU A 25 -3.17 5.13 3.75
CA GLU A 25 -4.38 4.31 3.54
C GLU A 25 -4.98 4.53 2.15
N PHE A 26 -4.96 5.78 1.65
CA PHE A 26 -5.60 6.13 0.39
C PHE A 26 -4.99 5.39 -0.81
N GLY A 27 -3.68 5.15 -0.80
CA GLY A 27 -2.98 4.35 -1.81
C GLY A 27 -3.49 2.90 -1.83
N HIS A 28 -3.45 2.23 -0.68
CA HIS A 28 -3.92 0.85 -0.54
C HIS A 28 -5.39 0.68 -0.89
N GLU A 29 -6.25 1.59 -0.39
CA GLU A 29 -7.68 1.55 -0.71
C GLU A 29 -7.93 1.67 -2.20
N THR A 30 -7.18 2.54 -2.88
CA THR A 30 -7.34 2.74 -4.34
C THR A 30 -6.90 1.49 -5.10
N VAL A 31 -5.75 0.89 -4.77
CA VAL A 31 -5.29 -0.39 -5.33
C VAL A 31 -6.38 -1.46 -5.15
N ALA A 32 -6.93 -1.58 -3.95
CA ALA A 32 -7.93 -2.57 -3.60
C ALA A 32 -9.27 -2.35 -4.35
N LYS A 33 -9.72 -1.09 -4.45
CA LYS A 33 -10.91 -0.68 -5.22
C LYS A 33 -10.75 -0.96 -6.72
N ILE A 34 -9.58 -0.67 -7.30
CA ILE A 34 -9.27 -1.03 -8.70
C ILE A 34 -9.37 -2.55 -8.86
N ALA A 35 -8.77 -3.32 -7.95
CA ALA A 35 -8.78 -4.76 -8.04
C ALA A 35 -10.22 -5.32 -7.99
N TYR A 36 -10.99 -4.90 -6.99
CA TYR A 36 -12.37 -5.29 -6.81
C TYR A 36 -13.23 -4.95 -8.03
N ALA A 37 -13.05 -3.77 -8.65
CA ALA A 37 -13.71 -3.39 -9.88
C ALA A 37 -13.37 -4.29 -11.08
N ASN A 38 -12.23 -4.98 -11.07
CA ASN A 38 -11.66 -5.69 -12.22
C ASN A 38 -11.60 -7.21 -12.11
N VAL A 39 -11.96 -7.81 -10.97
CA VAL A 39 -12.13 -9.26 -10.83
C VAL A 39 -13.40 -9.78 -11.53
N THR A 40 -13.52 -11.09 -11.74
CA THR A 40 -14.76 -11.71 -12.23
C THR A 40 -15.89 -11.62 -11.20
N PRO A 41 -17.17 -11.73 -11.60
CA PRO A 41 -18.29 -11.79 -10.65
C PRO A 41 -18.19 -12.96 -9.65
N GLN A 42 -17.62 -14.10 -10.06
CA GLN A 42 -17.40 -15.25 -9.19
C GLN A 42 -16.34 -14.95 -8.13
N THR A 43 -15.17 -14.43 -8.57
CA THR A 43 -14.10 -13.98 -7.67
C THR A 43 -14.62 -12.96 -6.68
N ARG A 44 -15.42 -11.98 -7.13
CA ARG A 44 -16.01 -10.97 -6.26
C ARG A 44 -16.84 -11.58 -5.13
N ARG A 45 -17.74 -12.52 -5.44
CA ARG A 45 -18.53 -13.24 -4.42
C ARG A 45 -17.65 -14.08 -3.48
N ALA A 46 -16.52 -14.57 -3.95
CA ALA A 46 -15.58 -15.31 -3.09
C ALA A 46 -14.83 -14.36 -2.14
N ILE A 47 -14.41 -13.18 -2.62
CA ILE A 47 -13.85 -12.10 -1.80
C ILE A 47 -14.86 -11.71 -0.72
N ASP A 48 -16.10 -11.36 -1.09
CA ASP A 48 -17.11 -10.90 -0.13
C ASP A 48 -17.37 -11.94 0.98
N ARG A 49 -17.41 -13.23 0.63
CA ARG A 49 -17.55 -14.32 1.60
C ARG A 49 -16.37 -14.44 2.55
N LEU A 50 -15.13 -14.27 2.06
CA LEU A 50 -13.94 -14.31 2.90
C LEU A 50 -13.79 -13.04 3.75
N LEU A 51 -14.19 -11.87 3.25
CA LEU A 51 -14.22 -10.64 4.04
C LEU A 51 -15.19 -10.74 5.22
N ALA A 52 -16.33 -11.41 5.03
CA ALA A 52 -17.28 -11.71 6.12
C ALA A 52 -16.71 -12.63 7.21
N GLU A 53 -15.61 -13.33 6.94
CA GLU A 53 -14.91 -14.20 7.87
C GLU A 53 -13.81 -13.48 8.66
N THR A 54 -13.43 -12.25 8.26
CA THR A 54 -12.38 -11.46 8.92
C THR A 54 -12.65 -11.09 10.38
N PRO A 55 -13.89 -10.98 10.90
CA PRO A 55 -14.12 -10.85 12.34
C PRO A 55 -13.50 -12.01 13.16
N LYS A 56 -13.31 -13.19 12.56
CA LYS A 56 -12.63 -14.33 13.20
C LYS A 56 -11.13 -14.10 13.40
N LEU A 57 -10.54 -13.09 12.76
CA LEU A 57 -9.15 -12.68 12.99
C LEU A 57 -8.96 -12.05 14.36
N ASP A 58 -10.05 -11.68 15.05
CA ASP A 58 -10.03 -11.19 16.43
C ASP A 58 -9.19 -9.91 16.60
N THR A 59 -9.35 -8.98 15.66
CA THR A 59 -8.71 -7.65 15.63
C THR A 59 -9.77 -6.56 15.59
N PRO A 60 -10.58 -6.38 16.64
CA PRO A 60 -11.69 -5.43 16.63
C PRO A 60 -11.27 -3.97 16.37
N GLU A 61 -10.02 -3.61 16.69
CA GLU A 61 -9.42 -2.30 16.43
C GLU A 61 -9.06 -2.08 14.95
N CYS A 62 -8.93 -3.17 14.19
CA CYS A 62 -8.56 -3.19 12.78
C CYS A 62 -9.60 -3.97 11.98
N PRO A 63 -10.77 -3.38 11.65
CA PRO A 63 -11.79 -4.06 10.87
C PRO A 63 -11.36 -4.24 9.41
N ALA A 64 -11.61 -5.42 8.85
CA ALA A 64 -11.26 -5.79 7.47
C ALA A 64 -12.45 -6.36 6.68
N THR A 65 -13.68 -5.93 7.00
CA THR A 65 -14.91 -6.47 6.40
C THR A 65 -15.25 -5.86 5.04
N THR A 66 -14.54 -4.82 4.60
CA THR A 66 -14.64 -4.23 3.27
C THR A 66 -13.31 -4.40 2.51
N ILE A 67 -13.31 -4.19 1.19
CA ILE A 67 -12.08 -4.30 0.42
C ILE A 67 -11.06 -3.22 0.82
N GLU A 68 -11.54 -2.04 1.18
CA GLU A 68 -10.76 -0.93 1.72
C GLU A 68 -10.14 -1.30 3.07
N GLY A 69 -10.95 -1.76 4.04
CA GLY A 69 -10.46 -2.14 5.35
C GLY A 69 -9.49 -3.32 5.29
N ALA A 70 -9.73 -4.28 4.38
CA ALA A 70 -8.79 -5.36 4.11
C ALA A 70 -7.44 -4.86 3.60
N SER A 71 -7.45 -3.77 2.83
CA SER A 71 -6.24 -3.20 2.24
C SER A 71 -5.34 -2.47 3.23
N THR A 72 -5.84 -2.07 4.39
CA THR A 72 -5.07 -1.35 5.42
C THR A 72 -4.86 -2.19 6.69
N TRP A 73 -5.50 -3.35 6.77
CA TRP A 73 -5.49 -4.22 7.95
C TRP A 73 -4.09 -4.63 8.40
N ALA A 74 -3.20 -5.01 7.48
CA ALA A 74 -1.87 -5.52 7.83
C ALA A 74 -1.04 -4.45 8.57
N ASP A 75 -1.08 -3.21 8.10
CA ASP A 75 -0.46 -2.08 8.79
C ASP A 75 -1.11 -1.75 10.12
N CYS A 76 -2.44 -1.83 10.19
CA CYS A 76 -3.16 -1.57 11.43
C CYS A 76 -2.80 -2.58 12.53
N VAL A 77 -2.62 -3.86 12.19
CA VAL A 77 -2.33 -4.91 13.19
C VAL A 77 -0.86 -5.02 13.58
N LYS A 78 0.05 -4.59 12.71
CA LYS A 78 1.51 -4.61 12.91
C LYS A 78 1.95 -3.96 14.25
N PRO A 79 1.46 -2.76 14.64
CA PRO A 79 1.84 -2.12 15.91
C PRO A 79 1.05 -2.62 17.13
N LEU A 80 -0.02 -3.41 16.95
CA LEU A 80 -0.87 -3.83 18.06
C LEU A 80 -0.10 -4.71 19.05
N LYS A 81 -0.37 -4.49 20.34
CA LYS A 81 0.16 -5.27 21.45
C LYS A 81 -0.99 -5.77 22.31
N GLY A 82 -0.91 -7.02 22.72
CA GLY A 82 -1.84 -7.58 23.69
C GLY A 82 -1.62 -6.99 25.10
N PRO A 83 -2.49 -7.33 26.06
CA PRO A 83 -2.32 -6.94 27.47
C PRO A 83 -0.99 -7.38 28.10
N ASP A 84 -0.36 -8.43 27.55
CA ASP A 84 0.95 -8.94 27.94
C ASP A 84 2.13 -8.19 27.27
N GLY A 85 1.84 -7.16 26.48
CA GLY A 85 2.81 -6.36 25.75
C GLY A 85 3.38 -7.02 24.48
N LYS A 86 2.94 -8.23 24.13
CA LYS A 86 3.43 -8.96 22.94
C LYS A 86 2.63 -8.61 21.70
N SER A 87 3.31 -8.58 20.56
CA SER A 87 2.63 -8.40 19.26
C SER A 87 2.22 -9.75 18.68
N ARG A 88 0.92 -9.93 18.42
CA ARG A 88 0.39 -11.15 17.79
C ARG A 88 0.79 -11.27 16.31
N PHE A 89 0.99 -10.13 15.63
CA PHE A 89 1.32 -10.05 14.21
C PHE A 89 2.69 -9.45 13.93
N GLY A 90 3.52 -9.23 14.95
CA GLY A 90 4.84 -8.60 14.80
C GLY A 90 5.79 -9.38 13.89
N TYR A 91 5.56 -10.69 13.70
CA TYR A 91 6.28 -11.49 12.71
C TYR A 91 6.09 -10.99 11.27
N ALA A 92 4.97 -10.33 10.97
CA ALA A 92 4.65 -9.84 9.64
C ALA A 92 5.33 -8.50 9.33
N TYR A 93 6.09 -7.90 10.26
CA TYR A 93 6.71 -6.60 10.05
C TYR A 93 7.58 -6.56 8.78
N THR A 94 8.44 -7.57 8.57
CA THR A 94 9.33 -7.63 7.40
C THR A 94 8.61 -8.12 6.14
N TRP A 95 7.35 -8.55 6.25
CA TRP A 95 6.58 -9.02 5.10
C TRP A 95 6.08 -7.88 4.21
N HIS A 96 6.17 -6.62 4.66
CA HIS A 96 5.73 -5.46 3.90
C HIS A 96 6.72 -5.03 2.81
N PHE A 97 7.96 -5.51 2.83
CA PHE A 97 8.99 -5.01 1.92
C PHE A 97 9.97 -6.11 1.50
N GLN A 98 10.88 -5.76 0.61
CA GLN A 98 12.06 -6.51 0.19
C GLN A 98 13.18 -5.50 -0.13
N ASP A 99 14.10 -5.35 0.81
CA ASP A 99 15.16 -4.36 0.73
C ASP A 99 16.27 -4.80 -0.24
N VAL A 100 16.07 -4.56 -1.54
CA VAL A 100 17.08 -4.82 -2.56
C VAL A 100 17.91 -3.56 -2.80
N ASN A 101 19.23 -3.65 -2.68
CA ASN A 101 20.10 -2.50 -2.91
C ASN A 101 20.05 -2.03 -4.37
N ILE A 102 19.56 -0.81 -4.60
CA ILE A 102 19.39 -0.22 -5.95
C ILE A 102 20.68 -0.07 -6.74
N CYS A 103 21.84 -0.12 -6.10
CA CYS A 103 23.16 -0.02 -6.72
C CYS A 103 23.84 -1.37 -6.96
N GLN A 104 23.11 -2.48 -6.79
CA GLN A 104 23.58 -3.84 -7.05
C GLN A 104 22.64 -4.54 -8.03
N PRO A 105 23.09 -5.56 -8.79
CA PRO A 105 22.18 -6.33 -9.63
C PRO A 105 20.99 -6.88 -8.84
N PHE A 106 19.78 -6.75 -9.40
CA PHE A 106 18.56 -7.24 -8.75
C PHE A 106 18.65 -8.74 -8.42
N THR A 107 18.49 -9.04 -7.13
CA THR A 107 18.31 -10.40 -6.61
C THR A 107 17.34 -10.35 -5.42
N LEU A 108 16.52 -11.39 -5.29
CA LEU A 108 15.63 -11.58 -4.14
C LEU A 108 16.26 -12.46 -3.05
N GLU A 109 17.41 -13.08 -3.31
CA GLU A 109 17.94 -14.14 -2.44
C GLU A 109 18.13 -13.67 -1.00
N GLU A 110 18.86 -12.56 -0.80
CA GLU A 110 19.08 -12.01 0.54
C GLU A 110 17.84 -11.25 1.04
N ALA A 111 17.22 -10.43 0.18
CA ALA A 111 16.06 -9.61 0.54
C ALA A 111 14.81 -10.43 0.92
N CYS A 112 14.75 -11.70 0.49
CA CYS A 112 13.66 -12.64 0.75
C CYS A 112 14.11 -13.91 1.48
N LYS A 113 15.20 -13.82 2.24
CA LYS A 113 15.70 -14.93 3.06
C LYS A 113 14.59 -15.50 3.94
N ASP A 114 14.53 -16.83 3.99
CA ASP A 114 13.50 -17.60 4.71
C ASP A 114 12.04 -17.30 4.30
N GLY A 115 11.84 -16.62 3.17
CA GLY A 115 10.54 -16.19 2.69
C GLY A 115 9.96 -14.98 3.44
N ASN A 116 10.74 -14.28 4.25
CA ASN A 116 10.27 -13.15 5.08
C ASN A 116 10.28 -11.82 4.33
N CYS A 117 9.66 -11.78 3.14
CA CYS A 117 9.51 -10.58 2.33
C CYS A 117 8.17 -10.56 1.59
N VAL A 118 7.80 -9.39 1.08
CA VAL A 118 6.51 -9.14 0.42
C VAL A 118 6.21 -10.06 -0.76
N SER A 119 7.18 -10.31 -1.66
CA SER A 119 6.96 -11.15 -2.85
C SER A 119 6.75 -12.63 -2.51
N ALA A 120 7.45 -13.12 -1.47
CA ALA A 120 7.25 -14.47 -0.96
C ALA A 120 5.88 -14.63 -0.28
N GLN A 121 5.43 -13.63 0.49
CA GLN A 121 4.12 -13.66 1.13
C GLN A 121 2.97 -13.57 0.12
N ILE A 122 3.07 -12.74 -0.92
CA ILE A 122 2.09 -12.73 -2.02
C ILE A 122 1.93 -14.14 -2.62
N THR A 123 3.04 -14.84 -2.88
CA THR A 123 3.02 -16.19 -3.43
C THR A 123 2.38 -17.18 -2.46
N ARG A 124 2.70 -17.07 -1.17
CA ARG A 124 2.12 -17.89 -0.09
C ARG A 124 0.62 -17.69 0.04
N ASP A 125 0.15 -16.44 0.07
CA ASP A 125 -1.26 -16.11 0.26
C ASP A 125 -2.11 -16.59 -0.91
N VAL A 126 -1.61 -16.46 -2.14
CA VAL A 126 -2.26 -17.04 -3.33
C VAL A 126 -2.41 -18.57 -3.19
N ALA A 127 -1.40 -19.27 -2.66
CA ALA A 127 -1.47 -20.71 -2.44
C ALA A 127 -2.49 -21.09 -1.36
N ILE A 128 -2.53 -20.35 -0.25
CA ILE A 128 -3.52 -20.53 0.84
C ILE A 128 -4.94 -20.30 0.31
N LEU A 129 -5.16 -19.24 -0.46
CA LEU A 129 -6.47 -18.90 -1.00
C LEU A 129 -7.00 -19.96 -1.98
N LYS A 130 -6.12 -20.58 -2.78
CA LYS A 130 -6.48 -21.69 -3.67
C LYS A 130 -6.88 -22.96 -2.92
N ASN A 131 -6.32 -23.21 -1.74
CA ASN A 131 -6.59 -24.42 -0.98
C ASN A 131 -7.94 -24.33 -0.25
N LYS A 132 -9.00 -24.81 -0.90
CA LYS A 132 -10.36 -24.80 -0.35
C LYS A 132 -10.57 -25.68 0.89
N ARG A 133 -9.57 -26.50 1.27
CA ARG A 133 -9.61 -27.36 2.48
C ARG A 133 -9.15 -26.62 3.73
N LEU A 134 -8.47 -25.48 3.59
CA LEU A 134 -8.02 -24.70 4.74
C LEU A 134 -9.19 -24.00 5.45
N PRO A 135 -9.11 -23.80 6.77
CA PRO A 135 -10.12 -23.07 7.53
C PRO A 135 -10.42 -21.70 6.95
N ALA A 136 -11.68 -21.27 7.00
CA ALA A 136 -12.11 -19.97 6.48
C ALA A 136 -11.34 -18.79 7.12
N LYS A 137 -11.01 -18.88 8.41
CA LYS A 137 -10.19 -17.89 9.12
C LYS A 137 -8.79 -17.74 8.50
N GLU A 138 -8.12 -18.85 8.20
CA GLU A 138 -6.78 -18.85 7.60
C GLU A 138 -6.81 -18.24 6.19
N ARG A 139 -7.82 -18.62 5.40
CA ARG A 139 -8.02 -18.06 4.06
C ARG A 139 -8.42 -16.58 4.10
N ALA A 140 -9.18 -16.15 5.10
CA ALA A 140 -9.51 -14.73 5.30
C ALA A 140 -8.26 -13.92 5.67
N GLN A 141 -7.38 -14.47 6.51
CA GLN A 141 -6.09 -13.85 6.83
C GLN A 141 -5.21 -13.69 5.58
N ALA A 142 -5.09 -14.76 4.77
CA ALA A 142 -4.36 -14.69 3.51
C ALA A 142 -4.98 -13.71 2.51
N LEU A 143 -6.30 -13.55 2.51
CA LEU A 143 -6.96 -12.55 1.65
C LEU A 143 -6.54 -11.13 2.01
N VAL A 144 -6.63 -10.76 3.29
CA VAL A 144 -6.31 -9.39 3.73
C VAL A 144 -4.83 -9.08 3.56
N PHE A 145 -3.95 -10.05 3.83
CA PHE A 145 -2.53 -9.91 3.54
C PHE A 145 -2.24 -9.78 2.04
N LEU A 146 -2.83 -10.62 1.19
CA LEU A 146 -2.65 -10.50 -0.26
C LEU A 146 -3.08 -9.13 -0.79
N ILE A 147 -4.23 -8.61 -0.34
CA ILE A 147 -4.74 -7.30 -0.77
C ILE A 147 -3.75 -6.20 -0.40
N HIS A 148 -3.22 -6.22 0.82
CA HIS A 148 -2.26 -5.23 1.30
C HIS A 148 -0.90 -5.35 0.59
N PHE A 149 -0.31 -6.54 0.58
CA PHE A 149 1.06 -6.79 0.09
C PHE A 149 1.22 -6.56 -1.41
N VAL A 150 0.18 -6.77 -2.22
CA VAL A 150 0.27 -6.38 -3.63
C VAL A 150 0.32 -4.85 -3.78
N GLY A 151 -0.31 -4.09 -2.89
CA GLY A 151 -0.12 -2.64 -2.79
C GLY A 151 1.33 -2.29 -2.45
N ASP A 152 1.86 -2.88 -1.37
CA ASP A 152 3.24 -2.67 -0.92
C ASP A 152 4.27 -2.94 -2.02
N LEU A 153 4.15 -4.07 -2.74
CA LEU A 153 5.11 -4.43 -3.78
C LEU A 153 5.20 -3.37 -4.90
N HIS A 154 4.11 -2.63 -5.13
CA HIS A 154 4.05 -1.56 -6.13
C HIS A 154 4.45 -0.20 -5.58
N GLN A 155 4.81 -0.10 -4.30
CA GLN A 155 5.51 1.06 -3.78
C GLN A 155 7.02 0.86 -4.02
N PRO A 156 7.68 1.64 -4.88
CA PRO A 156 9.08 1.39 -5.27
C PRO A 156 10.06 1.25 -4.10
N LEU A 157 9.89 2.03 -3.04
CA LEU A 157 10.75 2.01 -1.86
C LEU A 157 10.49 0.83 -0.91
N HIS A 158 9.46 0.02 -1.15
CA HIS A 158 9.31 -1.30 -0.53
C HIS A 158 10.08 -2.37 -1.31
N ALA A 159 10.56 -2.06 -2.52
CA ALA A 159 11.26 -3.01 -3.40
C ALA A 159 12.72 -2.68 -3.67
N GLY A 160 13.14 -1.44 -3.40
CA GLY A 160 14.50 -0.98 -3.59
C GLY A 160 14.90 0.04 -2.53
N GLU A 161 16.12 -0.11 -2.01
CA GLU A 161 16.67 0.80 -1.00
C GLU A 161 18.16 1.13 -1.23
N LYS A 162 18.71 1.99 -0.38
CA LYS A 162 20.12 2.40 -0.41
C LYS A 162 20.78 2.31 0.99
N ASN A 163 20.51 1.21 1.71
CA ASN A 163 20.86 1.03 3.13
C ASN A 163 20.26 2.14 4.01
N ASP A 164 19.05 2.57 3.67
CA ASP A 164 18.34 3.70 4.26
C ASP A 164 16.90 3.33 4.62
N LYS A 165 16.62 2.02 4.72
CA LYS A 165 15.33 1.43 5.07
C LYS A 165 14.24 1.87 4.09
N GLY A 166 14.51 1.73 2.80
CA GLY A 166 13.62 2.20 1.74
C GLY A 166 13.40 3.71 1.78
N GLY A 167 14.45 4.51 2.03
CA GLY A 167 14.33 5.97 2.12
C GLY A 167 13.69 6.51 3.41
N ASN A 168 13.42 5.67 4.42
CA ASN A 168 12.95 6.14 5.73
C ASN A 168 13.99 6.98 6.47
N ASP A 169 15.28 6.70 6.26
CA ASP A 169 16.39 7.45 6.85
C ASP A 169 16.78 8.70 6.01
N VAL A 170 16.11 8.97 4.89
CA VAL A 170 16.35 10.14 4.03
C VAL A 170 15.33 11.22 4.31
N ALA A 171 15.69 12.25 5.09
CA ALA A 171 14.80 13.38 5.32
C ALA A 171 14.44 14.07 4.00
N ALA A 172 13.19 14.48 3.84
CA ALA A 172 12.72 15.01 2.56
C ALA A 172 11.77 16.20 2.71
N ALA A 173 11.63 16.96 1.62
CA ALA A 173 10.62 17.98 1.44
C ALA A 173 9.87 17.73 0.12
N TYR A 174 8.55 17.97 0.16
CA TYR A 174 7.65 17.92 -0.99
C TYR A 174 7.25 19.35 -1.36
N GLY A 175 7.95 19.95 -2.30
CA GLY A 175 7.91 21.39 -2.55
C GLY A 175 8.32 22.16 -1.29
N SER A 176 7.44 23.03 -0.79
CA SER A 176 7.61 23.74 0.49
C SER A 176 7.14 22.96 1.71
N TYR A 177 6.43 21.84 1.53
CA TYR A 177 5.92 21.01 2.61
C TYR A 177 7.02 20.12 3.19
N SER A 178 7.34 20.31 4.47
CA SER A 178 8.45 19.62 5.14
C SER A 178 8.25 19.56 6.67
N PRO A 179 7.25 18.83 7.17
CA PRO A 179 7.07 18.68 8.61
C PRO A 179 8.23 17.91 9.27
N LYS A 180 8.29 17.94 10.60
CA LYS A 180 9.30 17.21 11.36
C LYS A 180 9.12 15.70 11.16
N ARG A 181 10.23 14.98 10.93
CA ARG A 181 10.27 13.52 10.62
C ARG A 181 9.65 13.12 9.27
N PHE A 182 9.53 14.06 8.33
CA PHE A 182 9.15 13.75 6.95
C PHE A 182 10.36 13.21 6.16
N ASN A 183 10.15 12.11 5.45
CA ASN A 183 11.21 11.38 4.75
C ASN A 183 10.76 10.97 3.34
N LEU A 184 11.72 10.50 2.53
CA LEU A 184 11.47 10.12 1.14
C LEU A 184 10.41 9.02 1.03
N HIS A 185 10.43 8.03 1.93
CA HIS A 185 9.43 6.97 2.00
C HIS A 185 8.00 7.51 2.18
N SER A 186 7.80 8.35 3.20
CA SER A 186 6.50 8.95 3.51
C SER A 186 5.94 9.84 2.40
N ILE A 187 6.80 10.41 1.55
CA ILE A 187 6.35 11.13 0.36
C ILE A 187 5.70 10.17 -0.64
N TRP A 188 6.37 9.04 -0.93
CA TRP A 188 5.92 8.04 -1.91
C TRP A 188 4.71 7.25 -1.43
N ASP A 189 4.67 6.85 -0.16
CA ASP A 189 3.47 6.22 0.44
C ASP A 189 2.27 7.17 0.49
N GLY A 190 2.56 8.45 0.71
CA GLY A 190 1.55 9.42 1.09
C GLY A 190 1.30 10.49 0.04
N THR A 191 1.92 11.66 0.25
CA THR A 191 1.57 12.89 -0.50
C THR A 191 1.70 12.76 -2.02
N LEU A 192 2.69 12.00 -2.52
CA LEU A 192 2.86 11.76 -3.95
C LEU A 192 1.80 10.77 -4.46
N ALA A 193 1.52 9.70 -3.71
CA ALA A 193 0.47 8.75 -4.07
C ALA A 193 -0.90 9.44 -4.16
N GLU A 194 -1.24 10.28 -3.19
CA GLU A 194 -2.50 11.05 -3.22
C GLU A 194 -2.56 11.97 -4.45
N ARG A 195 -1.51 12.76 -4.71
CA ARG A 195 -1.46 13.61 -5.91
C ARG A 195 -1.56 12.76 -7.18
N ALA A 196 -0.90 11.61 -7.23
CA ALA A 196 -0.92 10.72 -8.38
C ALA A 196 -2.31 10.13 -8.64
N ILE A 197 -3.03 9.73 -7.59
CA ILE A 197 -4.38 9.16 -7.68
C ILE A 197 -5.39 10.24 -8.11
N THR A 198 -5.29 11.44 -7.51
CA THR A 198 -6.20 12.56 -7.77
C THR A 198 -5.91 13.31 -9.07
N THR A 199 -4.70 13.17 -9.62
CA THR A 199 -4.33 13.74 -10.92
C THR A 199 -4.83 12.87 -12.07
N GLY A 200 -5.67 13.44 -12.94
CA GLY A 200 -6.13 12.78 -14.16
C GLY A 200 -7.46 12.02 -13.99
N PRO A 201 -7.79 11.08 -14.90
CA PRO A 201 -9.05 10.34 -14.86
C PRO A 201 -9.24 9.52 -13.57
N ASN A 202 -10.45 9.04 -13.29
CA ASN A 202 -10.61 8.11 -12.17
C ASN A 202 -9.91 6.76 -12.46
N LEU A 203 -9.02 6.32 -11.57
CA LEU A 203 -8.37 5.00 -11.65
C LEU A 203 -9.32 3.86 -11.31
N VAL A 204 -10.30 4.08 -10.42
CA VAL A 204 -11.28 3.06 -10.01
C VAL A 204 -12.36 2.95 -11.10
N ARG A 205 -12.08 2.12 -12.08
CA ARG A 205 -12.97 1.83 -13.22
C ARG A 205 -12.85 0.38 -13.65
N ARG A 206 -13.76 -0.10 -14.49
CA ARG A 206 -13.58 -1.34 -15.23
C ARG A 206 -12.65 -1.09 -16.41
N TYR A 207 -11.56 -1.84 -16.49
CA TYR A 207 -10.59 -1.74 -17.58
C TYR A 207 -10.97 -2.73 -18.70
N PRO A 208 -10.85 -2.33 -19.98
CA PRO A 208 -10.88 -3.24 -21.12
C PRO A 208 -9.92 -4.43 -20.94
N ALA A 209 -10.34 -5.61 -21.39
CA ALA A 209 -9.59 -6.85 -21.18
C ALA A 209 -8.16 -6.82 -21.75
N ALA A 210 -7.96 -6.16 -22.90
CA ALA A 210 -6.63 -5.99 -23.49
C ALA A 210 -5.72 -5.09 -22.64
N GLU A 211 -6.26 -4.01 -22.08
CA GLU A 211 -5.53 -3.09 -21.18
C GLU A 211 -5.16 -3.81 -19.89
N LYS A 212 -6.12 -4.49 -19.23
CA LYS A 212 -5.87 -5.32 -18.04
C LYS A 212 -4.76 -6.34 -18.29
N ARG A 213 -4.81 -7.08 -19.41
CA ARG A 213 -3.80 -8.10 -19.75
C ARG A 213 -2.41 -7.50 -19.93
N ARG A 214 -2.31 -6.34 -20.57
CA ARG A 214 -1.03 -5.66 -20.81
C ARG A 214 -0.41 -5.16 -19.51
N ILE A 215 -1.20 -4.48 -18.66
CA ILE A 215 -0.68 -3.87 -17.43
C ILE A 215 -0.38 -4.93 -16.36
N ALA A 216 -1.21 -5.97 -16.25
CA ALA A 216 -1.01 -7.06 -15.31
C ALA A 216 -0.11 -8.20 -15.86
N ALA A 217 0.60 -7.98 -16.95
CA ALA A 217 1.56 -8.94 -17.50
C ALA A 217 2.69 -9.21 -16.50
N GLY A 218 3.39 -10.34 -16.67
CA GLY A 218 4.45 -10.79 -15.76
C GLY A 218 3.94 -11.56 -14.53
N ASN A 219 4.88 -11.90 -13.66
CA ASN A 219 4.66 -12.57 -12.38
C ASN A 219 5.20 -11.73 -11.21
N VAL A 220 5.09 -12.23 -9.98
CA VAL A 220 5.50 -11.49 -8.78
C VAL A 220 6.98 -11.09 -8.81
N VAL A 221 7.88 -11.94 -9.32
CA VAL A 221 9.31 -11.62 -9.46
C VAL A 221 9.55 -10.54 -10.51
N ASP A 222 8.79 -10.56 -11.62
CA ASP A 222 8.86 -9.50 -12.63
C ASP A 222 8.43 -8.16 -12.01
N TRP A 223 7.35 -8.14 -11.22
CA TRP A 223 6.84 -6.95 -10.56
C TRP A 223 7.79 -6.42 -9.48
N SER A 224 8.42 -7.32 -8.71
CA SER A 224 9.52 -6.95 -7.80
C SER A 224 10.66 -6.25 -8.53
N ARG A 225 11.07 -6.78 -9.68
CA ARG A 225 12.15 -6.19 -10.50
C ARG A 225 11.77 -4.83 -11.06
N GLU A 226 10.54 -4.70 -11.56
CA GLU A 226 10.02 -3.43 -12.06
C GLU A 226 9.98 -2.36 -10.96
N SER A 227 9.46 -2.69 -9.78
CA SER A 227 9.37 -1.78 -8.64
C SER A 227 10.77 -1.35 -8.14
N TYR A 228 11.71 -2.30 -8.07
CA TYR A 228 13.13 -2.04 -7.83
C TYR A 228 13.75 -1.09 -8.87
N GLN A 229 13.44 -1.28 -10.16
CA GLN A 229 13.92 -0.40 -11.24
C GLN A 229 13.34 1.01 -11.11
N VAL A 230 12.07 1.15 -10.75
CA VAL A 230 11.46 2.46 -10.48
C VAL A 230 12.13 3.14 -9.29
N ALA A 231 12.49 2.39 -8.25
CA ALA A 231 13.26 2.91 -7.11
C ALA A 231 14.59 3.53 -7.58
N HIS A 232 15.34 2.80 -8.41
CA HIS A 232 16.59 3.28 -8.98
C HIS A 232 16.38 4.48 -9.94
N ASP A 233 15.66 4.27 -11.03
CA ASP A 233 15.59 5.17 -12.19
C ASP A 233 14.74 6.42 -11.95
N VAL A 234 13.79 6.36 -11.01
CA VAL A 234 12.82 7.44 -10.78
C VAL A 234 12.96 8.00 -9.38
N VAL A 235 12.87 7.16 -8.34
CA VAL A 235 12.84 7.64 -6.94
C VAL A 235 14.17 8.29 -6.58
N TYR A 236 15.26 7.50 -6.56
CA TYR A 236 16.58 7.98 -6.14
C TYR A 236 17.17 8.94 -7.17
N ALA A 237 17.03 8.68 -8.47
CA ALA A 237 17.52 9.59 -9.51
C ALA A 237 16.88 10.99 -9.40
N SER A 238 15.58 11.07 -9.10
CA SER A 238 14.90 12.36 -8.90
C SER A 238 15.26 13.01 -7.58
N ALA A 239 15.35 12.24 -6.49
CA ALA A 239 15.69 12.74 -5.17
C ALA A 239 17.13 13.30 -5.10
N LEU A 240 18.06 12.65 -5.80
CA LEU A 240 19.48 13.03 -5.88
C LEU A 240 19.80 13.99 -7.04
N LYS A 241 18.82 14.27 -7.91
CA LYS A 241 18.96 15.14 -9.09
C LYS A 241 20.09 14.70 -10.03
N GLY A 242 20.25 13.39 -10.21
CA GLY A 242 21.35 12.82 -10.98
C GLY A 242 21.53 11.34 -10.72
N ASP A 243 22.78 10.94 -10.45
CA ASP A 243 23.17 9.55 -10.22
C ASP A 243 22.43 8.97 -8.98
N PRO A 244 21.54 7.97 -9.16
CA PRO A 244 20.83 7.32 -8.05
C PRO A 244 21.77 6.63 -7.05
N CYS A 245 23.00 6.31 -7.45
CA CYS A 245 24.00 5.66 -6.61
C CYS A 245 24.95 6.62 -5.89
N ALA A 246 24.82 7.93 -6.12
CA ALA A 246 25.56 8.93 -5.37
C ALA A 246 25.20 8.91 -3.87
N PRO A 247 26.10 9.31 -2.95
CA PRO A 247 25.78 9.44 -1.54
C PRO A 247 24.53 10.29 -1.29
N SER A 248 23.63 9.82 -0.41
CA SER A 248 22.39 10.52 -0.12
C SER A 248 22.69 11.75 0.76
N PRO A 249 22.21 12.95 0.42
CA PRO A 249 22.38 14.12 1.28
C PRO A 249 21.56 13.96 2.57
N ALA A 250 21.86 14.77 3.59
CA ALA A 250 21.11 14.77 4.84
C ALA A 250 19.61 15.11 4.65
N LYS A 251 19.28 15.84 3.58
CA LYS A 251 17.91 16.13 3.17
C LYS A 251 17.81 16.28 1.66
N VAL A 252 16.76 15.70 1.07
CA VAL A 252 16.37 15.92 -0.34
C VAL A 252 15.16 16.84 -0.44
N THR A 253 15.01 17.53 -1.57
CA THR A 253 13.81 18.33 -1.88
C THR A 253 13.31 17.97 -3.26
N LEU A 254 12.09 17.47 -3.33
CA LEU A 254 11.37 17.28 -4.58
C LEU A 254 10.65 18.59 -4.91
N ASP A 255 11.21 19.38 -5.83
CA ASP A 255 10.55 20.60 -6.32
C ASP A 255 9.34 20.27 -7.20
N GLU A 256 8.47 21.25 -7.47
CA GLU A 256 7.24 21.02 -8.26
C GLU A 256 7.52 20.41 -9.64
N ALA A 257 8.58 20.85 -10.33
CA ALA A 257 8.95 20.29 -11.62
C ALA A 257 9.35 18.80 -11.51
N THR A 258 10.02 18.42 -10.42
CA THR A 258 10.30 17.02 -10.12
C THR A 258 9.03 16.24 -9.78
N ILE A 259 8.15 16.80 -8.96
CA ILE A 259 6.88 16.19 -8.57
C ILE A 259 6.01 15.93 -9.81
N GLU A 260 5.82 16.93 -10.68
CA GLU A 260 5.05 16.80 -11.92
C GLU A 260 5.59 15.70 -12.84
N ARG A 261 6.92 15.51 -12.88
CA ARG A 261 7.57 14.46 -13.68
C ARG A 261 7.33 13.06 -13.11
N ILE A 262 7.30 12.89 -11.79
CA ILE A 262 7.19 11.56 -11.14
C ILE A 262 5.74 11.16 -10.82
N VAL A 263 4.79 12.10 -10.78
CA VAL A 263 3.35 11.84 -10.58
C VAL A 263 2.80 10.77 -11.55
N PRO A 264 3.06 10.82 -12.87
CA PRO A 264 2.61 9.79 -13.79
C PRO A 264 3.18 8.39 -13.49
N VAL A 265 4.38 8.31 -12.93
CA VAL A 265 5.02 7.04 -12.56
C VAL A 265 4.34 6.44 -11.33
N ALA A 266 4.19 7.22 -10.25
CA ALA A 266 3.48 6.77 -9.06
C ALA A 266 2.03 6.36 -9.38
N ARG A 267 1.38 7.08 -10.30
CA ARG A 267 0.03 6.75 -10.77
C ARG A 267 -0.02 5.41 -11.49
N LEU A 268 0.96 5.12 -12.34
CA LEU A 268 1.06 3.85 -13.05
C LEU A 268 1.29 2.70 -12.07
N GLU A 269 2.06 2.91 -11.00
CA GLU A 269 2.27 1.89 -9.97
C GLU A 269 0.97 1.54 -9.21
N VAL A 270 0.14 2.54 -8.87
CA VAL A 270 -1.19 2.29 -8.27
C VAL A 270 -2.09 1.51 -9.23
N GLU A 271 -2.09 1.86 -10.52
CA GLU A 271 -2.84 1.15 -11.57
C GLU A 271 -2.36 -0.29 -11.73
N ARG A 272 -1.04 -0.49 -11.78
CA ARG A 272 -0.39 -1.82 -11.83
C ARG A 272 -0.78 -2.66 -10.62
N GLY A 273 -0.64 -2.13 -9.41
CA GLY A 273 -1.00 -2.80 -8.17
C GLY A 273 -2.44 -3.30 -8.20
N GLY A 274 -3.39 -2.44 -8.57
CA GLY A 274 -4.80 -2.82 -8.63
C GLY A 274 -5.11 -3.91 -9.67
N LEU A 275 -4.57 -3.79 -10.89
CA LEU A 275 -4.83 -4.76 -11.95
C LEU A 275 -4.10 -6.10 -11.75
N ARG A 276 -2.92 -6.08 -11.11
CA ARG A 276 -2.16 -7.27 -10.73
C ARG A 276 -2.79 -7.98 -9.54
N LEU A 277 -3.31 -7.24 -8.56
CA LEU A 277 -4.13 -7.80 -7.49
C LEU A 277 -5.39 -8.47 -8.05
N ALA A 278 -6.11 -7.82 -8.99
CA ALA A 278 -7.26 -8.45 -9.66
C ALA A 278 -6.88 -9.78 -10.34
N LYS A 279 -5.74 -9.82 -11.03
CA LYS A 279 -5.22 -11.03 -11.67
C LYS A 279 -4.96 -12.14 -10.65
N LEU A 280 -4.30 -11.84 -9.54
CA LEU A 280 -4.00 -12.83 -8.50
C LEU A 280 -5.27 -13.33 -7.80
N LEU A 281 -6.22 -12.44 -7.50
CA LEU A 281 -7.50 -12.80 -6.91
C LEU A 281 -8.31 -13.70 -7.84
N ASP A 282 -8.38 -13.38 -9.15
CA ASP A 282 -9.03 -14.24 -10.15
C ASP A 282 -8.33 -15.61 -10.25
N GLN A 283 -7.00 -15.66 -10.18
CA GLN A 283 -6.24 -16.91 -10.18
C GLN A 283 -6.48 -17.76 -8.92
N ALA A 284 -6.71 -17.11 -7.77
CA ALA A 284 -6.82 -17.78 -6.49
C ALA A 284 -8.25 -18.23 -6.14
N LEU A 285 -9.25 -17.46 -6.56
CA LEU A 285 -10.65 -17.61 -6.14
C LEU A 285 -11.63 -17.87 -7.28
N GLY A 286 -11.17 -17.77 -8.53
CA GLY A 286 -11.93 -18.08 -9.74
C GLY A 286 -12.30 -19.56 -9.91
#